data_AF-A0A2Z4FI71-F1
#
_entry.id   AF-A0A2Z4FI71-F1
#
_cell.length_a   1.000
_cell.length_b   1.000
_cell.length_c   1.000
_cell.angle_alpha   90.00
_cell.angle_beta   90.00
_cell.angle_gamma   90.00
#
_symmetry.space_group_name_H-M   'P 1'
#
loop_
_entity.id
_entity.type
_entity.pdbx_description
1 polymer ?
#
loop_
_entity_poly.entity_id
_entity_poly.type
_entity_poly.pdbx_seq_one_letter_code
_entity_poly.pdbx_strand_id
1 'polypeptide(L)' 'MNYAEARAKGHPIGSGHVEACCKQLVQTGMKRNGQRWKPRGGQSILTLRSLATDARWEDAMQVMMPSFKRCVEPAAQAA' A
#
# COMPACT_ATOMS: atom_id res chain seq x y z
N MET A 1 -8.21 7.93 20.08
CA MET A 1 -8.78 6.75 19.38
C MET A 1 -9.76 6.10 20.34
N ASN A 2 -11.04 5.96 20.00
CA ASN A 2 -12.07 5.43 20.90
C ASN A 2 -12.12 3.89 20.81
N TYR A 3 -11.38 3.23 21.70
CA TYR A 3 -11.24 1.77 21.69
C TYR A 3 -12.54 1.04 22.04
N ALA A 4 -13.31 1.57 22.98
CA ALA A 4 -14.56 0.98 23.44
C ALA A 4 -15.60 0.93 22.32
N GLU A 5 -15.74 2.05 21.58
CA GLU A 5 -16.64 2.13 20.44
C GLU A 5 -16.25 1.18 19.31
N ALA A 6 -14.96 1.10 18.97
CA ALA A 6 -14.49 0.20 17.91
C ALA A 6 -14.69 -1.28 18.28
N ARG A 7 -14.53 -1.64 19.56
CA ARG A 7 -14.86 -2.98 20.07
C ARG A 7 -16.36 -3.25 20.00
N ALA A 8 -17.20 -2.29 20.42
CA ALA A 8 -18.66 -2.40 20.37
C ALA A 8 -19.18 -2.57 18.92
N LYS A 9 -18.51 -1.97 17.94
CA LYS A 9 -18.80 -2.13 16.50
C LYS A 9 -18.26 -3.43 15.89
N GLY A 10 -17.63 -4.29 16.67
CA GLY A 10 -17.08 -5.56 16.19
C GLY A 10 -15.88 -5.41 15.24
N HIS A 11 -15.19 -4.27 15.26
CA HIS A 11 -13.99 -4.11 14.44
C HIS A 11 -12.88 -5.05 14.93
N PRO A 12 -12.07 -5.63 14.02
CA PRO A 12 -10.99 -6.56 14.37
C PRO A 12 -9.75 -5.86 14.99
N ILE A 13 -9.96 -4.79 15.77
CA ILE A 13 -8.91 -4.03 16.43
C ILE A 13 -8.24 -4.85 17.52
N GLY A 14 -6.90 -4.78 17.58
CA GLY A 14 -6.10 -5.59 18.52
C GLY A 14 -6.19 -7.09 18.28
N SER A 15 -6.61 -7.53 17.09
CA SER A 15 -6.54 -8.94 16.69
C SER A 15 -5.14 -9.27 16.20
N GLY A 16 -4.70 -10.52 16.40
CA GLY A 16 -3.40 -10.99 15.92
C GLY A 16 -3.22 -10.81 14.41
N HIS A 17 -4.30 -10.86 13.64
CA HIS A 17 -4.26 -10.62 12.19
C HIS A 17 -3.95 -9.16 11.85
N VAL A 18 -4.58 -8.21 12.54
CA VAL A 18 -4.29 -6.78 12.38
C VAL A 18 -2.87 -6.45 12.84
N GLU A 19 -2.43 -7.01 13.96
CA GLU A 19 -1.08 -6.80 14.47
C GLU A 19 0.00 -7.40 13.56
N ALA A 20 -0.23 -8.61 13.02
CA ALA A 20 0.65 -9.25 12.06
C ALA A 20 0.79 -8.40 10.77
N CYS A 21 -0.33 -7.89 10.26
CA CYS A 21 -0.35 -6.98 9.12
C CYS A 21 0.46 -5.70 9.40
N CYS A 22 0.25 -5.06 10.56
CA CYS A 22 1.01 -3.87 10.97
C CYS A 22 2.52 -4.16 11.07
N LYS A 23 2.89 -5.33 11.60
CA LYS A 23 4.28 -5.76 11.71
C LYS A 23 4.91 -5.94 10.33
N GLN A 24 4.23 -6.64 9.41
CA GLN A 24 4.75 -6.87 8.07
C GLN A 24 4.85 -5.59 7.23
N LEU A 25 3.76 -4.81 7.15
CA LEU A 25 3.70 -3.64 6.28
C LEU A 25 4.52 -2.47 6.80
N VAL A 26 4.35 -2.12 8.08
CA VAL A 26 4.95 -0.91 8.66
C VAL A 26 6.32 -1.22 9.25
N GLN A 27 6.40 -2.15 10.20
CA GLN A 27 7.67 -2.38 10.92
C GLN A 27 8.74 -2.94 9.98
N THR A 28 8.44 -4.02 9.26
CA THR A 28 9.41 -4.65 8.34
C THR A 28 9.55 -3.90 7.02
N GLY A 29 8.47 -3.29 6.53
CA GLY A 29 8.45 -2.61 5.23
C GLY A 29 9.01 -1.20 5.25
N MET A 30 8.80 -0.42 6.32
CA MET A 30 9.05 1.03 6.31
C MET A 30 10.12 1.54 7.27
N LYS A 31 10.54 0.75 8.27
CA LYS A 31 11.50 1.17 9.30
C LYS A 31 12.91 0.61 9.10
N ARG A 32 13.29 0.26 7.88
CA ARG A 32 14.66 -0.21 7.61
C ARG A 32 15.65 0.96 7.64
N ASN A 33 16.90 0.64 7.94
CA ASN A 33 17.97 1.64 8.01
C ASN A 33 18.04 2.48 6.72
N GLY A 34 18.18 3.79 6.87
CA GLY A 34 18.26 4.74 5.77
C GLY A 34 16.92 5.10 5.11
N GLN A 35 15.81 4.43 5.45
CA GLN A 35 14.51 4.78 4.91
C GLN A 35 13.92 5.99 5.64
N ARG A 36 13.56 7.03 4.86
CA ARG A 36 12.80 8.18 5.36
C ARG A 36 11.67 8.46 4.40
N TRP A 37 10.48 8.65 4.96
CA TRP A 37 9.25 8.80 4.18
C TRP A 37 8.60 10.14 4.52
N LYS A 38 8.22 10.89 3.50
CA LYS A 38 7.24 11.97 3.67
C LYS A 38 5.86 11.34 3.88
N PRO A 39 4.93 11.95 4.65
CA PRO A 39 3.63 11.35 4.93
C PRO A 39 2.89 10.86 3.68
N ARG A 40 2.84 11.68 2.62
CA ARG A 40 2.20 11.33 1.35
C ARG A 40 2.86 10.12 0.68
N GLY A 41 4.19 10.13 0.54
CA GLY A 41 4.91 9.03 -0.12
C GLY A 41 4.88 7.73 0.69
N GLY A 42 4.95 7.84 2.02
CA GLY A 42 4.82 6.69 2.91
C GLY A 42 3.44 6.04 2.80
N GLN A 43 2.38 6.84 2.78
CA GLN A 43 1.02 6.32 2.59
C GLN A 43 0.85 5.62 1.24
N SER A 44 1.36 6.21 0.14
CA SER A 44 1.30 5.57 -1.19
C SER A 44 1.97 4.20 -1.20
N ILE A 45 3.12 4.06 -0.54
CA ILE A 45 3.84 2.79 -0.47
C ILE A 45 3.12 1.77 0.41
N LEU A 46 2.53 2.19 1.53
CA LEU A 46 1.70 1.30 2.35
C LEU A 46 0.52 0.77 1.55
N THR A 47 -0.18 1.62 0.81
CA THR A 47 -1.30 1.21 -0.04
C THR A 47 -0.88 0.18 -1.09
N LEU A 48 0.24 0.42 -1.79
CA LEU A 48 0.73 -0.54 -2.80
C LEU A 48 1.16 -1.87 -2.15
N ARG A 49 1.83 -1.83 -1.00
CA ARG A 49 2.26 -3.04 -0.29
C ARG A 49 1.11 -3.83 0.31
N SER A 50 0.06 -3.17 0.79
CA SER A 50 -1.12 -3.89 1.29
C SER A 50 -1.78 -4.67 0.15
N LEU A 51 -1.88 -4.08 -1.04
CA LEU A 51 -2.43 -4.75 -2.22
C LEU A 51 -1.57 -5.95 -2.66
N ALA A 52 -0.25 -5.80 -2.64
CA ALA A 52 0.68 -6.87 -2.97
C ALA A 52 0.65 -8.02 -1.95
N THR A 53 0.46 -7.73 -0.67
CA THR A 53 0.46 -8.75 0.40
C THR A 53 -0.85 -9.53 0.46
N ASP A 54 -1.96 -8.90 0.06
CA ASP A 54 -3.31 -9.48 0.08
C ASP A 54 -3.68 -10.20 -1.23
N ALA A 55 -2.71 -10.45 -2.13
CA ALA A 55 -2.93 -11.04 -3.45
C ALA A 55 -3.98 -10.30 -4.32
N ARG A 56 -4.12 -8.99 -4.12
CA ARG A 56 -5.04 -8.10 -4.85
C ARG A 56 -4.30 -7.17 -5.80
N TRP A 57 -3.06 -7.51 -6.11
CA TRP A 57 -2.18 -6.66 -6.91
C TRP A 57 -2.73 -6.49 -8.32
N GLU A 58 -3.09 -7.60 -8.96
CA GLU A 58 -3.58 -7.65 -10.33
C GLU A 58 -4.86 -6.84 -10.50
N ASP A 59 -5.86 -7.07 -9.65
CA ASP A 59 -7.12 -6.33 -9.65
C ASP A 59 -6.89 -4.83 -9.45
N ALA A 60 -6.02 -4.46 -8.51
CA ALA A 60 -5.72 -3.07 -8.25
C ALA A 60 -4.97 -2.41 -9.41
N MET A 61 -4.05 -3.13 -10.08
CA MET A 61 -3.35 -2.61 -11.26
C MET A 61 -4.31 -2.42 -12.44
N GLN A 62 -5.28 -3.31 -12.65
CA GLN A 62 -6.29 -3.13 -13.70
C GLN A 62 -7.07 -1.82 -13.54
N VAL A 63 -7.44 -1.48 -12.30
CA VAL A 63 -8.15 -0.23 -11.99
C VAL A 63 -7.22 0.99 -12.06
N MET A 64 -6.00 0.87 -11.52
CA MET A 64 -5.12 2.02 -11.30
C MET A 64 -4.29 2.38 -12.54
N MET A 65 -3.75 1.39 -13.25
CA MET A 65 -2.80 1.63 -14.35
C MET A 65 -3.31 2.54 -15.48
N PRO A 66 -4.59 2.50 -15.90
CA PRO A 66 -5.09 3.41 -16.92
C PRO A 66 -4.82 4.89 -16.63
N SER A 67 -4.87 5.31 -15.36
CA SER A 67 -4.59 6.70 -14.94
C SER A 67 -3.10 7.06 -15.00
N PHE A 68 -2.20 6.08 -15.11
CA PHE A 68 -0.75 6.28 -15.13
C PHE A 68 -0.12 6.02 -16.50
N LYS A 69 -0.90 5.66 -17.51
CA LYS A 69 -0.40 5.48 -18.88
C LYS A 69 -0.10 6.86 -19.48
N ARG A 70 1.11 7.03 -19.97
CA ARG A 70 1.49 8.13 -20.87
C ARG A 70 1.64 7.57 -22.27
N CYS A 71 1.03 8.21 -23.27
CA CYS A 71 1.33 7.91 -24.66
C CYS A 71 2.79 8.30 -24.92
N VAL A 72 3.59 7.33 -25.32
CA VAL A 72 4.96 7.53 -25.78
C VAL A 72 4.92 7.24 -27.27
N GLU A 73 5.14 8.28 -28.09
CA GLU A 73 5.35 8.07 -29.51
C GLU A 73 6.64 7.25 -29.68
N PRO A 74 6.64 6.19 -30.52
CA PRO A 74 7.86 5.49 -30.82
C PRO A 74 8.85 6.51 -31.40
N ALA A 75 10.07 6.53 -30.86
CA ALA A 75 11.14 7.32 -31.45
C ALA A 75 11.24 6.87 -32.92
N ALA A 76 10.92 7.77 -33.85
CA ALA A 76 11.07 7.52 -35.28
C ALA A 76 12.45 6.89 -35.46
N GLN A 77 12.46 5.62 -35.90
CA GLN A 77 13.69 4.88 -36.10
C GLN A 77 14.53 5.70 -37.07
N ALA A 78 15.60 6.29 -36.54
CA ALA A 78 16.52 7.12 -37.31
C ALA A 78 17.09 6.25 -38.43
N ALA A 79 16.68 6.57 -39.66
CA ALA A 79 17.28 6.09 -40.89
C ALA A 79 18.19 7.20 -41.42
#